data_AF-A0A7W2K094-F1
#
_entry.id   AF-A0A7W2K094-F1
#
_cell.length_a   1.000
_cell.length_b   1.000
_cell.length_c   1.000
_cell.angle_alpha   90.00
_cell.angle_beta   90.00
_cell.angle_gamma   90.00
#
_symmetry.space_group_name_H-M   'P 1'
#
loop_
_entity.id
_entity.type
_entity.pdbx_description
1 polymer ?
#
loop_
_entity_poly.entity_id
_entity_poly.type
_entity_poly.pdbx_seq_one_letter_code
_entity_poly.pdbx_strand_id
1 'polypeptide(L)'
;MKKLVCGWGVNDADYQVQINNICVVNGVKKYITEFDCPYYRCWGRMVERCNTNRYPAYANAAICDEWRSFMAFRAWMVQQPWEGNELDKDILGDGTLYSPKTCCFVPRSVNMFWNKSNRLGRGLPGASYRKKSRRYMAQCAIGGRNVALGYFDTELDAHKAWVAAKERAMALLLNTVTLEPRVVEGMHRKLKQFQDRLSA
;
A
#
# COMPACT_ATOMS: atom_id res chain seq x y z
N MET A 1 -16.55 5.04 29.63
CA MET A 1 -16.43 4.59 28.22
C MET A 1 -14.98 4.17 27.96
N LYS A 2 -14.74 3.04 27.28
CA LYS A 2 -13.38 2.67 26.86
C LYS A 2 -12.85 3.73 25.90
N LYS A 3 -11.57 4.10 26.03
CA LYS A 3 -10.91 5.07 25.14
C LYS A 3 -10.85 4.51 23.72
N LEU A 4 -11.37 5.25 22.74
CA LEU A 4 -11.28 4.86 21.33
C LEU A 4 -9.85 5.04 20.80
N VAL A 5 -9.44 4.13 19.92
CA VAL A 5 -8.17 4.19 19.20
C VAL A 5 -8.33 5.18 18.04
N CYS A 6 -7.51 6.23 18.02
CA CYS A 6 -7.59 7.35 17.08
C CYS A 6 -9.02 7.95 16.96
N GLY A 7 -9.78 7.97 18.06
CA GLY A 7 -11.12 8.55 18.09
C GLY A 7 -12.20 7.70 17.38
N TRP A 8 -11.87 6.52 16.85
CA TRP A 8 -12.80 5.71 16.06
C TRP A 8 -12.84 4.23 16.47
N GLY A 9 -11.67 3.57 16.52
CA GLY A 9 -11.58 2.12 16.70
C GLY A 9 -11.84 1.67 18.14
N VAL A 10 -12.42 0.48 18.30
CA VAL A 10 -12.68 -0.15 19.59
C VAL A 10 -11.66 -1.29 19.80
N ASN A 11 -10.79 -1.12 20.79
CA ASN A 11 -9.99 -2.24 21.29
C ASN A 11 -10.84 -3.09 22.25
N ASP A 12 -11.36 -4.20 21.73
CA ASP A 12 -12.15 -5.21 22.42
C ASP A 12 -11.39 -6.52 22.65
N ALA A 13 -10.05 -6.48 22.61
CA ALA A 13 -9.22 -7.62 22.96
C ALA A 13 -9.51 -8.13 24.38
N ASP A 14 -9.54 -9.45 24.52
CA ASP A 14 -9.58 -10.19 25.78
C ASP A 14 -8.17 -10.51 26.33
N TYR A 15 -7.12 -9.97 25.68
CA TYR A 15 -5.72 -10.14 26.06
C TYR A 15 -4.94 -8.81 25.97
N GLN A 16 -3.77 -8.77 26.60
CA GLN A 16 -2.88 -7.61 26.49
C GLN A 16 -2.26 -7.53 25.11
N VAL A 17 -2.60 -6.49 24.33
CA VAL A 17 -2.12 -6.32 22.95
C VAL A 17 -0.70 -5.75 22.87
N GLN A 18 -0.18 -5.16 23.95
CA GLN A 18 1.18 -4.62 24.03
C GLN A 18 1.68 -4.66 25.47
N ILE A 19 2.90 -5.13 25.68
CA ILE A 19 3.61 -5.15 26.97
C ILE A 19 4.89 -4.34 26.78
N ASN A 20 5.01 -3.24 27.53
CA ASN A 20 6.19 -2.38 27.53
C ASN A 20 6.79 -2.34 28.93
N ASN A 21 8.08 -2.68 29.02
CA ASN A 21 8.86 -2.56 30.24
C ASN A 21 9.71 -1.29 30.19
N ILE A 22 10.08 -0.79 31.36
CA ILE A 22 10.96 0.37 31.50
C ILE A 22 12.31 -0.15 31.98
N CYS A 23 13.38 0.22 31.28
CA CYS A 23 14.73 0.08 31.80
C CYS A 23 15.41 1.46 31.87
N VAL A 24 16.38 1.60 32.76
CA VAL A 24 17.19 2.81 32.87
C VAL A 24 18.58 2.48 32.34
N VAL A 25 19.00 3.18 31.29
CA VAL A 25 20.36 3.04 30.72
C VAL A 25 21.03 4.40 30.83
N ASN A 26 22.11 4.48 31.62
CA ASN A 26 22.84 5.72 31.89
C ASN A 26 21.95 6.87 32.42
N GLY A 27 21.05 6.58 33.36
CA GLY A 27 20.11 7.57 33.91
C GLY A 27 18.94 7.93 33.00
N VAL A 28 18.88 7.42 31.76
CA VAL A 28 17.80 7.66 30.81
C VAL A 28 16.78 6.53 30.85
N LYS A 29 15.50 6.86 31.07
CA LYS A 29 14.40 5.90 30.93
C LYS A 29 14.25 5.50 29.46
N LYS A 30 14.34 4.20 29.18
CA LYS A 30 14.03 3.59 27.89
C LYS A 30 12.84 2.67 28.04
N TYR A 31 11.94 2.71 27.07
CA TYR A 31 10.83 1.78 26.95
C TYR A 31 11.24 0.63 26.04
N ILE A 32 11.13 -0.60 26.54
CA ILE A 32 11.37 -1.82 25.77
C ILE A 32 10.00 -2.49 25.58
N THR A 33 9.62 -2.73 24.33
CA THR A 33 8.42 -3.51 24.02
C THR A 33 8.77 -4.99 24.10
N GLU A 34 8.29 -5.67 25.13
CA GLU A 34 8.45 -7.11 25.35
C GLU A 34 7.49 -7.91 24.46
N PHE A 35 6.26 -7.41 24.32
CA PHE A 35 5.25 -8.02 23.47
C PHE A 35 4.52 -6.93 22.67
N ASP A 36 4.32 -7.20 21.39
CA ASP A 36 3.55 -6.35 20.47
C ASP A 36 2.71 -7.26 19.58
N CYS A 37 1.39 -7.23 19.77
CA CYS A 37 0.48 -8.04 19.00
C CYS A 37 0.50 -7.60 17.53
N PRO A 38 0.92 -8.47 16.58
CA PRO A 38 1.06 -8.08 15.18
C PRO A 38 -0.28 -7.69 14.55
N TYR A 39 -1.37 -8.35 14.96
CA TYR A 39 -2.74 -8.03 14.54
C TYR A 39 -3.14 -6.63 14.99
N TYR A 40 -2.91 -6.30 16.27
CA TYR A 40 -3.26 -4.99 16.83
C TYR A 40 -2.42 -3.88 16.20
N ARG A 41 -1.12 -4.11 15.98
CA ARG A 41 -0.26 -3.17 15.27
C ARG A 41 -0.75 -2.91 13.85
N CYS A 42 -1.13 -3.95 13.10
CA CYS A 42 -1.65 -3.82 11.75
C CYS A 42 -2.96 -3.02 11.73
N TRP A 43 -3.93 -3.43 12.55
CA TRP A 43 -5.22 -2.76 12.71
C TRP A 43 -5.06 -1.30 13.16
N GLY A 44 -4.26 -1.05 14.20
CA GLY A 44 -4.02 0.28 14.73
C GLY A 44 -3.40 1.22 13.70
N ARG A 45 -2.45 0.72 12.87
CA ARG A 45 -1.90 1.49 11.74
C ARG A 45 -2.92 1.75 10.64
N MET A 46 -3.83 0.82 10.36
CA MET A 46 -4.94 1.05 9.42
C MET A 46 -5.88 2.14 9.96
N VAL A 47 -6.28 2.05 11.24
CA VAL A 47 -7.15 3.02 11.91
C VAL A 47 -6.51 4.40 11.96
N GLU A 48 -5.24 4.51 12.34
CA GLU A 48 -4.51 5.79 12.39
C GLU A 48 -4.46 6.46 11.01
N ARG A 49 -4.19 5.69 9.95
CA ARG A 49 -4.12 6.20 8.57
C ARG A 49 -5.44 6.82 8.11
N CYS A 50 -6.58 6.21 8.45
CA CYS A 50 -7.89 6.67 7.97
C CYS A 50 -8.56 7.70 8.88
N ASN A 51 -8.25 7.70 10.19
CA ASN A 51 -8.98 8.52 11.17
C ASN A 51 -8.14 9.66 11.76
N THR A 52 -6.95 9.91 11.23
CA THR A 52 -6.13 11.05 11.63
C THR A 52 -5.70 11.86 10.41
N ASN A 53 -5.54 13.17 10.58
CA ASN A 53 -5.04 14.06 9.54
C ASN A 53 -3.52 13.93 9.30
N ARG A 54 -2.85 12.92 9.88
CA ARG A 54 -1.41 12.68 9.74
C ARG A 54 -1.03 12.14 8.36
N TYR A 55 -1.97 11.53 7.66
CA TYR A 55 -1.72 10.86 6.38
C TYR A 55 -2.64 11.38 5.27
N PRO A 56 -2.32 12.54 4.65
CA PRO A 56 -3.17 13.15 3.63
C PRO A 56 -3.51 12.24 2.45
N ALA A 57 -2.63 11.29 2.10
CA ALA A 57 -2.88 10.29 1.06
C ALA A 57 -4.05 9.34 1.36
N TYR A 58 -4.52 9.29 2.61
CA TYR A 58 -5.62 8.45 3.09
C TYR A 58 -6.87 9.27 3.45
N ALA A 59 -6.93 10.55 3.06
CA ALA A 59 -8.06 11.43 3.38
C ALA A 59 -9.43 10.90 2.89
N ASN A 60 -9.45 10.14 1.80
CA ASN A 60 -10.65 9.51 1.25
C ASN A 60 -10.74 8.01 1.58
N ALA A 61 -9.86 7.49 2.46
CA ALA A 61 -9.88 6.09 2.84
C ALA A 61 -10.83 5.87 4.03
N ALA A 62 -11.72 4.90 3.90
CA ALA A 62 -12.63 4.44 4.92
C ALA A 62 -12.31 3.01 5.35
N ILE A 63 -12.85 2.60 6.49
CA ILE A 63 -12.74 1.25 7.03
C ILE A 63 -14.18 0.72 7.18
N CYS A 64 -14.44 -0.53 6.81
CA CYS A 64 -15.77 -1.12 7.01
C CYS A 64 -16.15 -1.17 8.51
N ASP A 65 -17.45 -1.09 8.79
CA ASP A 65 -17.96 -0.99 10.16
C ASP A 65 -17.58 -2.18 11.04
N GLU A 66 -17.51 -3.39 10.46
CA GLU A 66 -17.08 -4.61 11.15
C GLU A 66 -15.67 -4.45 11.76
N TRP A 67 -14.75 -3.82 11.04
CA TRP A 67 -13.37 -3.59 11.49
C TRP A 67 -13.23 -2.40 12.44
N ARG A 68 -14.34 -1.80 12.88
CA ARG A 68 -14.35 -0.95 14.08
C ARG A 68 -13.96 -1.76 15.32
N SER A 69 -14.33 -3.04 15.36
CA SER A 69 -13.85 -4.00 16.36
C SER A 69 -12.45 -4.50 15.97
N PHE A 70 -11.50 -4.40 16.91
CA PHE A 70 -10.18 -4.99 16.74
C PHE A 70 -10.27 -6.52 16.59
N MET A 71 -11.08 -7.18 17.43
CA MET A 71 -11.21 -8.63 17.42
C MET A 71 -11.85 -9.16 16.13
N ALA A 72 -12.79 -8.43 15.53
CA ALA A 72 -13.34 -8.79 14.22
C ALA A 72 -12.29 -8.70 13.11
N PHE A 73 -11.49 -7.62 13.07
CA PHE A 73 -10.36 -7.52 12.14
C PHE A 73 -9.35 -8.66 12.36
N ARG A 74 -9.00 -8.97 13.62
CA ARG A 74 -8.11 -10.07 13.95
C ARG A 74 -8.65 -11.41 13.44
N ALA A 75 -9.94 -11.69 13.64
CA ALA A 75 -10.59 -12.93 13.20
C ALA A 75 -10.51 -13.13 11.68
N TRP A 76 -10.52 -12.04 10.91
CA TRP A 76 -10.23 -12.06 9.47
C TRP A 76 -8.74 -12.25 9.19
N MET A 77 -7.87 -11.43 9.79
CA MET A 77 -6.43 -11.39 9.50
C MET A 77 -5.72 -12.72 9.77
N VAL A 78 -6.12 -13.46 10.80
CA VAL A 78 -5.52 -14.78 11.12
C VAL A 78 -5.71 -15.82 10.02
N GLN A 79 -6.68 -15.61 9.11
CA GLN A 79 -6.96 -16.50 7.98
C GLN A 79 -6.20 -16.08 6.70
N GLN A 80 -5.43 -15.00 6.75
CA GLN A 80 -4.71 -14.43 5.61
C GLN A 80 -3.21 -14.74 5.70
N PRO A 81 -2.46 -14.72 4.58
CA PRO A 81 -1.00 -14.86 4.58
C PRO A 81 -0.33 -13.57 5.06
N TRP A 82 -0.50 -13.20 6.33
CA TRP A 82 -0.09 -11.90 6.86
C TRP A 82 1.38 -11.82 7.30
N GLU A 83 2.00 -12.94 7.66
CA GLU A 83 3.38 -12.96 8.14
C GLU A 83 4.36 -12.51 7.05
N GLY A 84 5.18 -11.51 7.35
CA GLY A 84 6.12 -10.92 6.39
C GLY A 84 5.48 -10.05 5.29
N ASN A 85 4.14 -9.96 5.25
CA ASN A 85 3.39 -9.25 4.22
C ASN A 85 2.77 -7.95 4.75
N GLU A 86 2.37 -7.08 3.82
CA GLU A 86 1.76 -5.77 4.08
C GLU A 86 0.27 -5.81 3.71
N LEU A 87 -0.58 -5.21 4.57
CA LEU A 87 -1.99 -5.02 4.29
C LEU A 87 -2.16 -3.97 3.17
N ASP A 88 -2.76 -4.39 2.06
CA ASP A 88 -3.07 -3.58 0.89
C ASP A 88 -4.58 -3.55 0.66
N LYS A 89 -5.13 -2.41 0.21
CA LYS A 89 -6.55 -2.25 -0.21
C LYS A 89 -6.71 -1.89 -1.68
N ASP A 90 -5.59 -1.67 -2.36
CA ASP A 90 -5.50 -0.97 -3.64
C ASP A 90 -5.43 -1.96 -4.81
N ILE A 91 -5.08 -3.23 -4.57
CA ILE A 91 -5.00 -4.28 -5.59
C ILE A 91 -6.38 -4.87 -5.89
N LEU A 92 -7.18 -5.17 -4.86
CA LEU A 92 -8.51 -5.75 -5.01
C LEU A 92 -9.62 -4.69 -5.01
N GLY A 93 -9.36 -3.51 -4.45
CA GLY A 93 -10.27 -2.37 -4.42
C GLY A 93 -9.82 -1.22 -5.33
N ASP A 94 -10.52 -0.10 -5.19
CA ASP A 94 -10.21 1.18 -5.86
C ASP A 94 -9.27 2.07 -5.04
N GLY A 95 -8.86 1.60 -3.87
CA GLY A 95 -8.01 2.34 -2.95
C GLY A 95 -8.75 3.22 -1.93
N THR A 96 -10.07 3.10 -1.80
CA THR A 96 -10.86 3.94 -0.88
C THR A 96 -11.41 3.19 0.33
N LEU A 97 -11.56 1.87 0.30
CA LEU A 97 -12.16 1.11 1.41
C LEU A 97 -11.24 0.00 1.90
N TYR A 98 -11.01 -0.06 3.21
CA TYR A 98 -10.48 -1.24 3.89
C TYR A 98 -11.63 -2.16 4.29
N SER A 99 -11.65 -3.39 3.75
CA SER A 99 -12.65 -4.42 4.05
C SER A 99 -12.12 -5.81 3.67
N PRO A 100 -12.75 -6.91 4.13
CA PRO A 100 -12.37 -8.26 3.69
C PRO A 100 -12.40 -8.47 2.17
N LYS A 101 -13.23 -7.69 1.45
CA LYS A 101 -13.40 -7.77 -0.01
C LYS A 101 -12.32 -7.03 -0.78
N THR A 102 -11.87 -5.89 -0.24
CA THR A 102 -10.92 -4.99 -0.90
C THR A 102 -9.49 -5.18 -0.42
N CYS A 103 -9.29 -5.83 0.72
CA CYS A 103 -7.98 -6.04 1.30
C CYS A 103 -7.37 -7.41 1.01
N CYS A 104 -6.05 -7.41 0.91
CA CYS A 104 -5.21 -8.60 0.87
C CYS A 104 -3.88 -8.33 1.58
N PHE A 105 -3.17 -9.40 1.95
CA PHE A 105 -1.79 -9.30 2.40
C PHE A 105 -0.85 -9.70 1.26
N VAL A 106 0.11 -8.84 0.95
CA VAL A 106 1.06 -9.07 -0.14
C VAL A 106 2.47 -8.66 0.28
N PRO A 107 3.52 -9.23 -0.35
CA PRO A 107 4.88 -8.78 -0.12
C PRO A 107 5.04 -7.30 -0.45
N ARG A 108 5.96 -6.62 0.24
CA ARG A 108 6.27 -5.20 0.00
C ARG A 108 6.58 -4.88 -1.47
N SER A 109 7.23 -5.79 -2.19
CA SER A 109 7.53 -5.66 -3.62
C SER A 109 6.25 -5.52 -4.47
N VAL A 110 5.18 -6.20 -4.08
CA VAL A 110 3.86 -6.16 -4.73
C VAL A 110 3.08 -4.92 -4.31
N ASN A 111 3.00 -4.63 -3.01
CA ASN A 111 2.31 -3.44 -2.47
C ASN A 111 2.85 -2.14 -3.11
N MET A 112 4.18 -2.05 -3.23
CA MET A 112 4.84 -0.86 -3.77
C MET A 112 4.90 -0.84 -5.31
N PHE A 113 4.45 -1.90 -6.00
CA PHE A 113 4.66 -2.05 -7.44
C PHE A 113 4.05 -0.91 -8.26
N TRP A 114 2.86 -0.45 -7.89
CA TRP A 114 2.11 0.57 -8.62
C TRP A 114 2.42 2.00 -8.20
N ASN A 115 3.37 2.22 -7.29
CA ASN A 115 3.74 3.56 -6.86
C ASN A 115 4.17 4.42 -8.03
N LYS A 116 3.46 5.53 -8.20
CA LYS A 116 3.65 6.48 -9.31
C LYS A 116 4.75 7.48 -8.93
N SER A 117 5.55 7.89 -9.91
CA SER A 117 6.54 8.96 -9.74
C SER A 117 5.91 10.37 -9.71
N ASN A 118 4.67 10.55 -10.20
CA ASN A 118 4.02 11.86 -10.23
C ASN A 118 3.41 12.20 -8.86
N ARG A 119 4.17 12.96 -8.07
CA ARG A 119 3.86 13.44 -6.71
C ARG A 119 2.53 14.19 -6.54
N LEU A 120 1.90 14.66 -7.63
CA LEU A 120 0.75 15.56 -7.57
C LEU A 120 -0.52 15.01 -8.22
N GLY A 121 -0.54 13.76 -8.67
CA GLY A 121 -1.71 13.17 -9.33
C GLY A 121 -2.12 13.86 -10.65
N ARG A 122 -1.28 14.76 -11.16
CA ARG A 122 -1.47 15.45 -12.44
C ARG A 122 -0.74 14.70 -13.54
N GLY A 123 -1.37 14.60 -14.71
CA GLY A 123 -0.80 13.97 -15.89
C GLY A 123 -0.88 12.45 -15.90
N LEU A 124 -0.34 11.85 -16.96
CA LEU A 124 -0.31 10.41 -17.16
C LEU A 124 0.77 9.75 -16.28
N PRO A 125 0.45 8.62 -15.61
CA PRO A 125 1.40 7.91 -14.78
C PRO A 125 2.70 7.54 -15.52
N GLY A 126 3.84 7.69 -14.86
CA GLY A 126 5.13 7.30 -15.44
C GLY A 126 5.72 8.29 -16.44
N ALA A 127 4.98 9.34 -16.80
CA ALA A 127 5.47 10.46 -17.59
C ALA A 127 5.79 11.65 -16.68
N SER A 128 7.01 12.16 -16.73
CA SER A 128 7.43 13.33 -15.95
C SER A 128 8.06 14.39 -16.86
N TYR A 129 7.46 15.58 -16.91
CA TYR A 129 7.97 16.68 -17.74
C TYR A 129 9.29 17.24 -17.19
N ARG A 130 10.30 17.37 -18.05
CA ARG A 130 11.62 17.91 -17.71
C ARG A 130 11.79 19.28 -18.36
N LYS A 131 11.77 20.33 -17.55
CA LYS A 131 11.89 21.73 -18.00
C LYS A 131 13.15 21.99 -18.84
N LYS A 132 14.30 21.43 -18.45
CA LYS A 132 15.59 21.65 -19.14
C LYS A 132 15.60 21.14 -20.59
N SER A 133 15.05 19.96 -20.83
CA SER A 133 14.97 19.37 -22.17
C SER A 133 13.69 19.70 -22.91
N ARG A 134 12.68 20.27 -22.22
CA ARG A 134 11.32 20.49 -22.74
C ARG A 134 10.66 19.21 -23.28
N ARG A 135 11.00 18.06 -22.66
CA ARG A 135 10.54 16.73 -23.05
C ARG A 135 10.02 15.96 -21.84
N TYR A 136 9.18 14.96 -22.08
CA TYR A 136 8.72 14.03 -21.07
C TYR A 136 9.72 12.90 -20.90
N MET A 137 10.08 12.60 -19.66
CA MET A 137 10.96 11.49 -19.32
C MET A 137 10.12 10.35 -18.75
N ALA A 138 10.41 9.12 -19.17
CA ALA A 138 9.84 7.92 -18.57
C ALA A 138 10.93 7.02 -17.98
N GLN A 139 10.63 6.40 -16.84
CA GLN A 139 11.51 5.44 -16.18
C GLN A 139 10.66 4.39 -15.44
N CYS A 140 11.16 3.17 -15.30
CA CYS A 140 10.47 2.11 -14.57
C CYS A 140 11.46 1.24 -13.80
N ALA A 141 11.06 0.83 -12.59
CA ALA A 141 11.76 -0.24 -11.88
C ALA A 141 11.44 -1.58 -12.54
N ILE A 142 12.47 -2.29 -13.00
CA ILE A 142 12.40 -3.62 -13.64
C ILE A 142 13.47 -4.50 -12.99
N GLY A 143 13.07 -5.63 -12.41
CA GLY A 143 14.02 -6.54 -11.73
C GLY A 143 14.84 -5.87 -10.62
N GLY A 144 14.21 -4.95 -9.87
CA GLY A 144 14.87 -4.20 -8.79
C GLY A 144 15.78 -3.04 -9.23
N ARG A 145 15.97 -2.80 -10.54
CA ARG A 145 16.76 -1.69 -11.08
C ARG A 145 15.88 -0.64 -11.71
N ASN A 146 16.20 0.63 -11.50
CA ASN A 146 15.50 1.73 -12.18
C ASN A 146 16.07 1.90 -13.59
N VAL A 147 15.23 1.64 -14.61
CA VAL A 147 15.59 1.69 -16.02
C VAL A 147 15.02 2.98 -16.63
N ALA A 148 15.89 3.80 -17.21
CA ALA A 148 15.47 4.93 -18.04
C ALA A 148 14.88 4.41 -19.35
N LEU A 149 13.65 4.81 -19.66
CA LEU A 149 12.94 4.38 -20.88
C LEU A 149 13.13 5.38 -22.03
N GLY A 150 13.60 6.59 -21.71
CA GLY A 150 13.95 7.63 -22.67
C GLY A 150 13.26 8.97 -22.42
N TYR A 151 13.41 9.84 -23.41
CA TYR A 151 12.76 11.14 -23.49
C TYR A 151 11.83 11.16 -24.70
N PHE A 152 10.66 11.73 -24.52
CA PHE A 152 9.56 11.74 -25.47
C PHE A 152 9.02 13.16 -25.62
N ASP A 153 8.49 13.48 -26.79
CA ASP A 153 7.97 14.82 -27.07
C ASP A 153 6.57 15.03 -26.46
N THR A 154 5.79 13.95 -26.33
CA THR A 154 4.46 13.99 -25.74
C THR A 154 4.40 13.24 -24.41
N GLU A 155 3.46 13.65 -23.56
CA GLU A 155 3.14 12.95 -22.31
C GLU A 155 2.66 11.52 -22.57
N LEU A 156 1.84 11.36 -23.62
CA LEU A 156 1.25 10.09 -24.01
C LEU A 156 2.32 9.08 -24.43
N ASP A 157 3.33 9.48 -25.20
CA ASP A 157 4.40 8.56 -25.63
C ASP A 157 5.28 8.11 -24.46
N ALA A 158 5.57 9.01 -23.52
CA ALA A 158 6.24 8.65 -22.27
C ALA A 158 5.39 7.67 -21.44
N HIS A 159 4.07 7.88 -21.37
CA HIS A 159 3.15 6.97 -20.69
C HIS A 159 3.09 5.60 -21.36
N LYS A 160 2.97 5.54 -22.70
CA LYS A 160 3.00 4.30 -23.49
C LYS A 160 4.26 3.48 -23.20
N ALA A 161 5.44 4.12 -23.22
CA ALA A 161 6.70 3.46 -22.90
C ALA A 161 6.70 2.91 -21.46
N TRP A 162 6.16 3.67 -20.50
CA TRP A 162 6.04 3.23 -19.12
C TRP A 162 5.09 2.04 -18.92
N VAL A 163 3.93 2.04 -19.58
CA VAL A 163 2.97 0.93 -19.51
C VAL A 163 3.59 -0.36 -20.04
N ALA A 164 4.26 -0.31 -21.19
CA ALA A 164 4.97 -1.46 -21.76
C ALA A 164 6.10 -1.97 -20.84
N ALA A 165 6.81 -1.05 -20.17
CA ALA A 165 7.83 -1.42 -19.19
C ALA A 165 7.22 -2.04 -17.91
N LYS A 166 6.07 -1.54 -17.46
CA LYS A 166 5.34 -2.08 -16.31
C LYS A 166 4.80 -3.48 -16.56
N GLU A 167 4.31 -3.76 -17.75
CA GLU A 167 3.90 -5.11 -18.15
C GLU A 167 5.05 -6.11 -18.01
N ARG A 168 6.23 -5.79 -18.57
CA ARG A 168 7.43 -6.61 -18.41
C ARG A 168 7.86 -6.75 -16.95
N ALA A 169 7.86 -5.64 -16.20
CA ALA A 169 8.22 -5.66 -14.78
C ALA A 169 7.26 -6.51 -13.94
N MET A 170 5.97 -6.50 -14.29
CA MET A 170 4.94 -7.28 -13.61
C MET A 170 5.13 -8.77 -13.87
N ALA A 171 5.38 -9.17 -15.11
CA ALA A 171 5.68 -10.56 -15.46
C ALA A 171 6.89 -11.09 -14.67
N LEU A 172 7.97 -10.30 -14.59
CA LEU A 172 9.14 -10.67 -13.78
C LEU A 172 8.81 -10.77 -12.29
N LEU A 173 8.06 -9.81 -11.74
CA LEU A 173 7.66 -9.83 -10.34
C LEU A 173 6.84 -11.08 -10.03
N LEU A 174 5.81 -11.38 -10.83
CA LEU A 174 4.93 -12.53 -10.63
C LEU A 174 5.65 -13.87 -10.73
N ASN A 175 6.78 -13.96 -11.44
CA ASN A 175 7.63 -15.15 -11.44
C ASN A 175 8.48 -15.32 -10.17
N THR A 176 8.61 -14.29 -9.34
CA THR A 176 9.43 -14.30 -8.11
C THR A 176 8.62 -14.46 -6.82
N VAL A 177 7.29 -14.36 -6.90
CA VAL A 177 6.40 -14.44 -5.74
C VAL A 177 5.22 -15.34 -6.01
N THR A 178 4.78 -16.08 -5.00
CA THR A 178 3.51 -16.81 -5.05
C THR A 178 2.42 -15.94 -4.43
N LEU A 179 1.37 -15.65 -5.20
CA LEU A 179 0.25 -14.82 -4.79
C LEU A 179 -1.08 -15.56 -4.99
N GLU A 180 -2.09 -15.21 -4.21
CA GLU A 180 -3.45 -15.71 -4.42
C GLU A 180 -3.97 -15.30 -5.82
N PRO A 181 -4.77 -16.14 -6.50
CA PRO A 181 -5.25 -15.86 -7.86
C PRO A 181 -5.94 -14.51 -8.01
N ARG A 182 -6.76 -14.10 -7.02
CA ARG A 182 -7.45 -12.80 -7.02
C ARG A 182 -6.49 -11.61 -7.00
N VAL A 183 -5.33 -11.74 -6.34
CA VAL A 183 -4.30 -10.68 -6.26
C VAL A 183 -3.62 -10.55 -7.62
N VAL A 184 -3.29 -11.67 -8.26
CA VAL A 184 -2.75 -11.69 -9.62
C VAL A 184 -3.73 -11.04 -10.60
N GLU A 185 -5.01 -11.43 -10.54
CA GLU A 185 -6.06 -10.83 -11.36
C GLU A 185 -6.20 -9.31 -11.10
N GLY A 186 -6.17 -8.89 -9.83
CA GLY A 186 -6.20 -7.48 -9.45
C GLY A 186 -5.03 -6.68 -10.04
N MET A 187 -3.83 -7.25 -10.06
CA MET A 187 -2.67 -6.64 -10.73
C MET A 187 -2.87 -6.48 -12.24
N HIS A 188 -3.34 -7.53 -12.93
CA HIS A 188 -3.64 -7.45 -14.36
C HIS A 188 -4.75 -6.43 -14.67
N ARG A 189 -5.80 -6.36 -13.84
CA ARG A 189 -6.87 -5.37 -13.97
C ARG A 189 -6.33 -3.94 -13.85
N LYS A 190 -5.40 -3.71 -12.92
CA LYS A 190 -4.77 -2.40 -12.74
C LYS A 190 -3.84 -2.03 -13.90
N LEU A 191 -3.13 -2.99 -14.48
CA LEU A 191 -2.37 -2.78 -15.72
C LEU A 191 -3.29 -2.35 -16.87
N LYS A 192 -4.42 -3.05 -17.03
CA LYS A 192 -5.42 -2.75 -18.06
C LYS A 192 -5.97 -1.32 -17.94
N GLN A 193 -6.25 -0.86 -16.71
CA GLN A 193 -6.66 0.54 -16.48
C GLN A 193 -5.63 1.58 -16.95
N PHE A 194 -4.34 1.25 -16.99
CA PHE A 194 -3.33 2.14 -17.58
C PHE A 194 -3.28 2.01 -19.11
N GLN A 195 -3.48 0.80 -19.65
CA GLN A 195 -3.57 0.58 -21.10
C GLN A 195 -4.78 1.29 -21.71
N ASP A 196 -5.93 1.30 -21.02
CA ASP A 196 -7.16 1.95 -21.50
C ASP A 196 -6.97 3.48 -21.65
N ARG A 197 -6.10 4.10 -20.84
CA ARG A 197 -5.73 5.52 -20.94
C ARG A 197 -4.89 5.84 -22.17
N LEU A 198 -4.40 4.84 -22.91
CA LEU A 198 -3.68 5.03 -24.16
C LEU A 198 -4.61 5.32 -25.33
N SER A 199 -5.89 4.97 -25.19
CA SER A 199 -6.91 5.07 -26.23
C SER A 199 -7.95 6.17 -25.94
N ALA A 200 -7.82 6.86 -24.81
CA ALA A 200 -8.69 7.95 -24.36
C ALA A 200 -8.02 9.30 -24.63
#